data_AF-A0A0Q4QQX1-F1
#
_entry.id   AF-A0A0Q4QQX1-F1
#
_cell.length_a   1.000
_cell.length_b   1.000
_cell.length_c   1.000
_cell.angle_alpha   90.00
_cell.angle_beta   90.00
_cell.angle_gamma   90.00
#
_symmetry.space_group_name_H-M   'P 1'
#
loop_
_entity.id
_entity.type
_entity.pdbx_description
1 polymer ?
#
loop_
_entity_poly.entity_id
_entity_poly.type
_entity_poly.pdbx_seq_one_letter_code
_entity_poly.pdbx_strand_id
1 'polypeptide(L)'
;MNEKQVHKFVQRYLEATQCQVLEKSPCHFTVKLSPDADRELTNRPYYWSFVDRTNAAPETMTYLLVTDREKYDAAQAGTLPAQQRLPGGAVGTADIVAGAAGNAGAAAFPGAASSVRPDAGIGPANTIASPTVHGDTAGLASTSTAPASSGPAAGPAESADSSASTAAADTGQAAAADAALGRSLGFVHGNINQTGLRIPREEMYFGSRKLDQLFGAAKSKGSYVFLFQEPERGAASPYSSTPYTAWLGINMRVEFACDRKREEIHSYGISLATGHCTEQFHDRLQRLRLTPRLPANIHLAKNGLSFNKALSIMEQALERKLKSYDYEWAGAATERLEEELERIRLYYEPLIEHAADDELKQNVREQYEQRQSEIRWQYEPRVTASAINCGIFHLEGIE
;
A
#
# COMPACT_ATOMS: atom_id res chain seq x y z
N MET A 1 7.15 -15.04 1.10
CA MET A 1 6.27 -15.24 -0.08
C MET A 1 7.14 -15.70 -1.23
N ASN A 2 6.76 -16.76 -1.95
CA ASN A 2 7.56 -17.31 -3.05
C ASN A 2 7.27 -16.56 -4.38
N GLU A 3 8.14 -16.62 -5.38
CA GLU A 3 8.00 -15.89 -6.66
C GLU A 3 6.67 -16.18 -7.37
N LYS A 4 6.25 -17.46 -7.37
CA LYS A 4 4.94 -17.87 -7.91
C LYS A 4 3.77 -17.20 -7.20
N GLN A 5 3.87 -16.98 -5.89
CA GLN A 5 2.84 -16.29 -5.11
C GLN A 5 2.84 -14.80 -5.44
N VAL A 6 4.01 -14.17 -5.61
CA VAL A 6 4.15 -12.77 -6.04
C VAL A 6 3.52 -12.58 -7.41
N HIS A 7 3.85 -13.44 -8.37
CA HIS A 7 3.28 -13.41 -9.72
C HIS A 7 1.75 -13.52 -9.70
N LYS A 8 1.19 -14.50 -8.96
CA LYS A 8 -0.26 -14.67 -8.80
C LYS A 8 -0.92 -13.47 -8.13
N PHE A 9 -0.27 -12.88 -7.13
CA PHE A 9 -0.78 -11.70 -6.44
C PHE A 9 -0.82 -10.48 -7.38
N VAL A 10 0.29 -10.19 -8.07
CA VAL A 10 0.37 -9.08 -9.04
C VAL A 10 -0.70 -9.25 -10.12
N GLN A 11 -0.85 -10.45 -10.68
CA GLN A 11 -1.91 -10.73 -11.65
C GLN A 11 -3.31 -10.40 -11.10
N ARG A 12 -3.65 -10.90 -9.91
CA ARG A 12 -4.97 -10.64 -9.29
C ARG A 12 -5.19 -9.17 -9.00
N TYR A 13 -4.15 -8.44 -8.58
CA TYR A 13 -4.23 -7.01 -8.33
C TYR A 13 -4.53 -6.24 -9.61
N LEU A 14 -3.82 -6.54 -10.70
CA LEU A 14 -4.01 -5.90 -12.00
C LEU A 14 -5.40 -6.17 -12.58
N GLU A 15 -5.89 -7.41 -12.47
CA GLU A 15 -7.26 -7.77 -12.86
C GLU A 15 -8.31 -7.04 -12.02
N ALA A 16 -8.14 -7.00 -10.69
CA ALA A 16 -9.07 -6.32 -9.78
C ALA A 16 -9.13 -4.80 -10.00
N THR A 17 -7.99 -4.18 -10.34
CA THR A 17 -7.89 -2.75 -10.65
C THR A 17 -8.22 -2.40 -12.10
N GLN A 18 -8.62 -3.39 -12.90
CA GLN A 18 -8.96 -3.23 -14.32
C GLN A 18 -7.81 -2.56 -15.13
N CYS A 19 -6.56 -2.88 -14.80
CA CYS A 19 -5.41 -2.41 -15.56
C CYS A 19 -5.37 -3.07 -16.96
N GLN A 20 -4.94 -2.34 -17.96
CA GLN A 20 -4.83 -2.85 -19.33
C GLN A 20 -3.52 -3.62 -19.49
N VAL A 21 -3.59 -4.94 -19.42
CA VAL A 21 -2.43 -5.83 -19.63
C VAL A 21 -2.10 -5.87 -21.12
N LEU A 22 -0.91 -5.35 -21.49
CA LEU A 22 -0.41 -5.33 -22.86
C LEU A 22 0.32 -6.64 -23.19
N GLU A 23 1.09 -7.16 -22.24
CA GLU A 23 1.81 -8.42 -22.38
C GLU A 23 1.76 -9.20 -21.06
N LYS A 24 1.50 -10.50 -21.17
CA LYS A 24 1.48 -11.43 -20.05
C LYS A 24 2.47 -12.55 -20.31
N SER A 25 3.54 -12.58 -19.53
CA SER A 25 4.55 -13.64 -19.54
C SER A 25 4.59 -14.30 -18.16
N PRO A 26 5.01 -15.58 -18.03
CA PRO A 26 5.21 -16.21 -16.74
C PRO A 26 6.26 -15.52 -15.84
N CYS A 27 7.14 -14.68 -16.41
CA CYS A 27 8.19 -13.97 -15.67
C CYS A 27 7.99 -12.45 -15.58
N HIS A 28 7.16 -11.85 -16.45
CA HIS A 28 6.90 -10.40 -16.45
C HIS A 28 5.49 -10.03 -16.90
N PHE A 29 5.07 -8.81 -16.53
CA PHE A 29 3.85 -8.18 -17.04
C PHE A 29 4.19 -6.80 -17.61
N THR A 30 3.77 -6.54 -18.85
CA THR A 30 3.79 -5.17 -19.41
C THR A 30 2.37 -4.64 -19.34
N VAL A 31 2.15 -3.60 -18.54
CA VAL A 31 0.79 -3.17 -18.18
C VAL A 31 0.66 -1.67 -18.21
N LYS A 32 -0.40 -1.17 -18.84
CA LYS A 32 -0.86 0.20 -18.70
C LYS A 32 -1.80 0.27 -17.49
N LEU A 33 -1.43 1.09 -16.51
CA LEU A 33 -2.20 1.23 -15.27
C LEU A 33 -3.59 1.82 -15.56
N SER A 34 -4.59 1.46 -14.75
CA SER A 34 -5.86 2.17 -14.73
C SER A 34 -5.70 3.52 -14.00
N PRO A 35 -6.62 4.50 -14.21
CA PRO A 35 -6.58 5.78 -13.51
C PRO A 35 -6.45 5.63 -11.99
N ASP A 36 -7.23 4.71 -11.41
CA ASP A 36 -7.25 4.45 -9.97
C ASP A 36 -5.97 3.77 -9.47
N ALA A 37 -5.33 2.95 -10.30
CA ALA A 37 -4.06 2.32 -9.95
C ALA A 37 -2.89 3.30 -10.11
N ASP A 38 -2.93 4.19 -11.11
CA ASP A 38 -1.88 5.18 -11.35
C ASP A 38 -1.85 6.24 -10.24
N ARG A 39 -3.02 6.77 -9.81
CA ARG A 39 -3.14 7.68 -8.66
C ARG A 39 -2.40 7.18 -7.42
N GLU A 40 -2.49 5.89 -7.16
CA GLU A 40 -1.99 5.25 -5.96
C GLU A 40 -0.52 4.81 -6.09
N LEU A 41 -0.12 4.34 -7.27
CA LEU A 41 1.20 3.73 -7.48
C LEU A 41 2.27 4.69 -8.02
N THR A 42 1.89 5.77 -8.70
CA THR A 42 2.87 6.62 -9.42
C THR A 42 3.30 7.87 -8.66
N ASN A 43 2.69 8.19 -7.51
CA ASN A 43 3.00 9.38 -6.70
C ASN A 43 3.09 10.66 -7.56
N ARG A 44 2.09 10.88 -8.44
CA ARG A 44 1.99 12.03 -9.35
C ARG A 44 0.84 12.98 -8.93
N PRO A 45 0.86 13.59 -7.73
CA PRO A 45 -0.27 14.39 -7.24
C PRO A 45 -0.58 15.62 -8.11
N TYR A 46 0.43 16.25 -8.71
CA TYR A 46 0.24 17.42 -9.59
C TYR A 46 -0.41 17.09 -10.93
N TYR A 47 -0.14 15.90 -11.49
CA TYR A 47 -0.80 15.45 -12.71
C TYR A 47 -2.29 15.23 -12.45
N TRP A 48 -2.61 14.52 -11.36
CA TRP A 48 -3.99 14.24 -11.01
C TRP A 48 -4.77 15.48 -10.60
N SER A 49 -4.16 16.44 -9.90
CA SER A 49 -4.81 17.71 -9.58
C SER A 49 -5.09 18.56 -10.83
N PHE A 50 -4.23 18.47 -11.86
CA PHE A 50 -4.49 19.08 -13.15
C PHE A 50 -5.65 18.39 -13.87
N VAL A 51 -5.59 17.06 -14.03
CA VAL A 51 -6.63 16.26 -14.71
C VAL A 51 -8.01 16.45 -14.06
N ASP A 52 -8.07 16.44 -12.72
CA ASP A 52 -9.32 16.64 -11.97
C ASP A 52 -9.89 18.06 -12.16
N ARG A 53 -9.03 19.06 -12.35
CA ARG A 53 -9.45 20.46 -12.55
C ARG A 53 -9.82 20.77 -14.00
N THR A 54 -9.14 20.18 -14.96
CA THR A 54 -9.39 20.40 -16.39
C THR A 54 -10.40 19.41 -16.97
N ASN A 55 -10.76 18.37 -16.22
CA ASN A 55 -11.60 17.26 -16.65
C ASN A 55 -11.11 16.59 -17.95
N ALA A 56 -9.79 16.61 -18.16
CA ALA A 56 -9.14 16.02 -19.32
C ALA A 56 -9.12 14.49 -19.25
N ALA A 57 -8.97 13.83 -20.40
CA ALA A 57 -8.85 12.37 -20.45
C ALA A 57 -7.56 11.92 -19.71
N PRO A 58 -7.64 10.98 -18.75
CA PRO A 58 -6.48 10.57 -17.96
C PRO A 58 -5.52 9.70 -18.77
N GLU A 59 -4.24 10.04 -18.71
CA GLU A 59 -3.14 9.28 -19.28
C GLU A 59 -2.27 8.68 -18.19
N THR A 60 -2.36 7.36 -18.14
CA THR A 60 -1.73 6.53 -17.14
C THR A 60 -0.42 5.97 -17.62
N MET A 61 0.49 5.73 -16.67
CA MET A 61 1.81 5.17 -16.96
C MET A 61 1.71 3.70 -17.36
N THR A 62 2.68 3.28 -18.18
CA THR A 62 2.92 1.88 -18.52
C THR A 62 4.15 1.39 -17.76
N TYR A 63 4.06 0.24 -17.11
CA TYR A 63 5.16 -0.38 -16.38
C TYR A 63 5.49 -1.77 -16.92
N LEU A 64 6.76 -2.13 -16.83
CA LEU A 64 7.25 -3.49 -16.99
C LEU A 64 7.53 -4.07 -15.60
N LEU A 65 6.67 -4.97 -15.14
CA LEU A 65 6.74 -5.60 -13.83
C LEU A 65 7.43 -6.96 -13.97
N VAL A 66 8.67 -7.09 -13.55
CA VAL A 66 9.44 -8.34 -13.62
C VAL A 66 9.31 -9.09 -12.31
N THR A 67 8.61 -10.22 -12.33
CA THR A 67 8.33 -11.06 -11.15
C THR A 67 9.38 -12.14 -10.90
N ASP A 68 10.15 -12.48 -11.95
CA ASP A 68 11.26 -13.44 -11.88
C ASP A 68 12.41 -12.87 -12.71
N ARG A 69 13.44 -12.41 -12.00
CA ARG A 69 14.58 -11.75 -12.63
C ARG A 69 15.41 -12.72 -13.45
N GLU A 70 15.69 -13.90 -12.92
CA GLU A 70 16.57 -14.88 -13.56
C GLU A 70 15.97 -15.38 -14.87
N LYS A 71 14.66 -15.71 -14.87
CA LYS A 71 13.98 -16.15 -16.09
C LYS A 71 13.79 -15.03 -17.10
N TYR A 72 13.54 -13.80 -16.64
CA TYR A 72 13.41 -12.66 -17.54
C TYR A 72 14.74 -12.32 -18.21
N ASP A 73 15.83 -12.26 -17.45
CA ASP A 73 17.16 -11.95 -18.00
C ASP A 73 17.64 -13.09 -18.93
N ALA A 74 17.35 -14.37 -18.63
CA ALA A 74 17.62 -15.49 -19.52
C ALA A 74 16.79 -15.45 -20.82
N ALA A 75 15.52 -15.06 -20.75
CA ALA A 75 14.66 -14.91 -21.93
C ALA A 75 15.11 -13.73 -22.81
N GLN A 76 15.56 -12.63 -22.21
CA GLN A 76 16.14 -11.48 -22.91
C GLN A 76 17.49 -11.83 -23.56
N ALA A 77 18.35 -12.58 -22.88
CA ALA A 77 19.63 -13.03 -23.42
C ALA A 77 19.48 -13.94 -24.65
N GLY A 78 18.41 -14.74 -24.71
CA GLY A 78 18.07 -15.55 -25.89
C GLY A 78 17.49 -14.78 -27.08
N THR A 79 17.11 -13.51 -26.89
CA THR A 79 16.39 -12.68 -27.89
C THR A 79 17.29 -11.62 -28.55
N LEU A 80 18.57 -11.50 -28.16
CA LEU A 80 19.53 -10.61 -28.84
C LEU A 80 19.81 -11.14 -30.26
N PRO A 81 19.58 -10.35 -31.34
CA PRO A 81 19.97 -10.76 -32.68
C PRO A 81 21.50 -10.85 -32.76
N ALA A 82 22.01 -11.94 -33.32
CA ALA A 82 23.43 -12.13 -33.60
C ALA A 82 23.95 -11.02 -34.53
N GLN A 83 24.47 -9.95 -33.95
CA GLN A 83 25.10 -8.85 -34.66
C GLN A 83 26.48 -9.35 -35.15
N GLN A 84 26.51 -9.72 -36.44
CA GLN A 84 27.67 -9.88 -37.32
C GLN A 84 29.00 -10.31 -36.66
N ARG A 85 29.21 -11.62 -36.55
CA ARG A 85 30.56 -12.19 -36.69
C ARG A 85 30.84 -12.39 -38.19
N LEU A 86 31.72 -11.58 -38.74
CA LEU A 86 32.33 -11.79 -40.07
C LEU A 86 32.97 -13.19 -40.13
N PRO A 87 32.84 -13.96 -41.23
CA PRO A 87 33.47 -15.27 -41.35
C PRO A 87 34.92 -15.09 -41.82
N GLY A 88 35.87 -15.13 -40.88
CA GLY A 88 37.29 -15.30 -41.16
C GLY A 88 37.63 -16.78 -41.22
N GLY A 89 38.06 -17.24 -42.39
CA GLY A 89 38.25 -18.63 -42.77
C GLY A 89 39.35 -19.40 -42.05
N ALA A 90 39.28 -20.71 -42.28
CA ALA A 90 40.06 -21.80 -41.74
C ALA A 90 41.56 -21.81 -42.13
N VAL A 91 42.22 -22.87 -41.62
CA VAL A 91 43.53 -23.46 -41.96
C VAL A 91 44.57 -23.14 -40.88
N GLY A 92 45.26 -24.07 -40.24
CA GLY A 92 45.38 -25.51 -40.39
C GLY A 92 46.40 -26.03 -39.36
N THR A 93 46.28 -27.31 -39.04
CA THR A 93 47.10 -28.13 -38.14
C THR A 93 48.60 -28.16 -38.48
N ALA A 94 49.48 -28.15 -37.48
CA ALA A 94 50.58 -29.12 -37.31
C ALA A 94 51.41 -28.84 -36.03
N ASP A 95 51.53 -29.87 -35.19
CA ASP A 95 52.61 -30.07 -34.21
C ASP A 95 54.01 -29.98 -34.84
N ILE A 96 55.03 -29.50 -34.11
CA ILE A 96 56.36 -30.13 -33.93
C ILE A 96 57.06 -29.53 -32.67
N VAL A 97 57.77 -30.42 -31.98
CA VAL A 97 58.49 -30.34 -30.71
C VAL A 97 59.93 -29.79 -30.85
N ALA A 98 60.44 -29.28 -29.71
CA ALA A 98 61.85 -29.11 -29.29
C ALA A 98 62.68 -27.88 -29.75
N GLY A 99 63.40 -27.29 -28.77
CA GLY A 99 64.67 -26.61 -29.05
C GLY A 99 65.01 -25.41 -28.15
N ALA A 100 65.67 -25.73 -27.04
CA ALA A 100 66.48 -24.95 -26.10
C ALA A 100 67.04 -23.53 -26.44
N ALA A 101 67.46 -22.89 -25.33
CA ALA A 101 68.30 -21.70 -25.14
C ALA A 101 67.53 -20.36 -25.14
N GLY A 102 67.73 -19.44 -24.19
CA GLY A 102 68.64 -19.38 -23.07
C GLY A 102 68.67 -17.96 -22.51
N ASN A 103 68.65 -17.88 -21.18
CA ASN A 103 69.34 -16.92 -20.34
C ASN A 103 68.76 -15.53 -20.00
N ALA A 104 68.84 -15.27 -18.69
CA ALA A 104 69.02 -14.00 -17.96
C ALA A 104 67.90 -12.95 -18.02
N GLY A 105 67.45 -12.32 -16.93
CA GLY A 105 67.86 -12.33 -15.53
C GLY A 105 66.75 -11.70 -14.67
N ALA A 106 66.67 -12.08 -13.39
CA ALA A 106 66.90 -11.19 -12.22
C ALA A 106 65.92 -9.98 -12.14
N ALA A 107 65.23 -9.67 -11.05
CA ALA A 107 65.34 -10.02 -9.63
C ALA A 107 63.98 -9.68 -8.96
N ALA A 108 63.55 -10.49 -7.98
CA ALA A 108 63.45 -10.13 -6.56
C ALA A 108 62.35 -9.10 -6.15
N PHE A 109 61.37 -9.65 -5.42
CA PHE A 109 60.56 -9.13 -4.30
C PHE A 109 61.22 -8.03 -3.42
N PRO A 110 60.56 -7.51 -2.35
CA PRO A 110 59.13 -7.21 -2.06
C PRO A 110 58.99 -5.77 -1.48
N GLY A 111 57.80 -5.34 -1.06
CA GLY A 111 57.71 -4.13 -0.23
C GLY A 111 56.30 -3.71 0.17
N ALA A 112 55.95 -3.97 1.43
CA ALA A 112 54.78 -3.46 2.12
C ALA A 112 54.86 -1.94 2.38
N ALA A 113 53.72 -1.25 2.49
CA ALA A 113 53.57 -0.11 3.38
C ALA A 113 52.09 0.23 3.64
N SER A 114 51.81 0.44 4.91
CA SER A 114 50.59 0.96 5.52
C SER A 114 50.68 2.50 5.63
N SER A 115 49.55 3.20 5.54
CA SER A 115 49.34 4.58 6.06
C SER A 115 47.82 4.83 6.13
N VAL A 116 47.19 4.83 7.31
CA VAL A 116 47.00 5.93 8.29
C VAL A 116 46.04 7.05 7.81
N ARG A 117 45.04 7.33 8.67
CA ARG A 117 43.89 8.28 8.62
C ARG A 117 44.28 9.78 8.54
N PRO A 118 43.33 10.73 8.38
CA PRO A 118 42.47 11.29 9.47
C PRO A 118 40.98 11.43 9.04
N ASP A 119 39.96 11.17 9.87
CA ASP A 119 39.35 11.98 10.94
C ASP A 119 38.78 13.37 10.53
N ALA A 120 37.45 13.52 10.64
CA ALA A 120 36.72 14.78 10.91
C ALA A 120 35.21 14.48 11.00
N GLY A 121 34.61 14.77 12.16
CA GLY A 121 33.19 14.62 12.45
C GLY A 121 32.35 15.89 12.23
N ILE A 122 31.22 15.91 12.98
CA ILE A 122 30.27 17.00 13.26
C ILE A 122 28.91 16.89 12.53
N GLY A 123 27.88 16.44 13.28
CA GLY A 123 26.76 17.31 13.67
C GLY A 123 25.40 17.13 12.99
N PRO A 124 24.26 17.15 13.73
CA PRO A 124 23.00 16.53 13.32
C PRO A 124 21.96 17.46 12.69
N ALA A 125 20.97 16.80 12.07
CA ALA A 125 19.85 17.34 11.32
C ALA A 125 18.82 18.10 12.18
N ASN A 126 18.28 19.15 11.56
CA ASN A 126 17.33 20.11 12.10
C ASN A 126 15.89 19.56 12.02
N THR A 127 15.20 19.51 13.16
CA THR A 127 13.78 19.16 13.31
C THR A 127 12.92 20.41 13.09
N ILE A 128 11.99 20.40 12.14
CA ILE A 128 11.01 21.48 11.97
C ILE A 128 9.66 21.04 12.54
N ALA A 129 9.20 21.84 13.49
CA ALA A 129 7.97 21.73 14.26
C ALA A 129 6.70 22.00 13.42
N SER A 130 5.61 21.34 13.82
CA SER A 130 4.23 21.71 13.49
C SER A 130 3.77 22.91 14.33
N PRO A 131 2.86 23.77 13.83
CA PRO A 131 2.10 24.67 14.70
C PRO A 131 0.65 24.20 14.89
N THR A 132 0.29 24.11 16.18
CA THR A 132 -1.06 24.11 16.74
C THR A 132 -1.71 25.49 16.55
N VAL A 133 -3.02 25.56 16.27
CA VAL A 133 -3.82 26.78 16.39
C VAL A 133 -5.03 26.51 17.29
N HIS A 134 -5.07 27.18 18.44
CA HIS A 134 -6.26 27.45 19.24
C HIS A 134 -6.89 28.77 18.78
N GLY A 135 -8.23 28.85 18.83
CA GLY A 135 -8.99 30.04 18.45
C GLY A 135 -9.17 31.06 19.58
N ASP A 136 -9.76 32.21 19.26
CA ASP A 136 -10.91 32.73 20.01
C ASP A 136 -11.66 33.91 19.32
N THR A 137 -12.97 33.90 19.53
CA THR A 137 -14.02 34.95 19.64
C THR A 137 -14.20 36.20 18.75
N ALA A 138 -15.51 36.40 18.43
CA ALA A 138 -16.34 37.63 18.35
C ALA A 138 -16.08 38.63 17.19
N GLY A 139 -17.05 39.26 16.53
CA GLY A 139 -18.52 39.42 16.65
C GLY A 139 -18.91 40.73 15.93
N LEU A 140 -20.17 40.83 15.43
CA LEU A 140 -20.95 42.02 15.02
C LEU A 140 -21.44 42.11 13.54
N ALA A 141 -22.76 41.91 13.43
CA ALA A 141 -23.81 42.52 12.59
C ALA A 141 -23.48 43.39 11.36
N SER A 142 -24.28 43.22 10.28
CA SER A 142 -25.31 44.18 9.81
C SER A 142 -25.90 43.81 8.43
N THR A 143 -27.25 43.82 8.33
CA THR A 143 -28.18 44.32 7.27
C THR A 143 -27.63 44.57 5.84
N SER A 144 -28.29 44.35 4.70
CA SER A 144 -29.67 44.67 4.24
C SER A 144 -29.73 44.37 2.73
N THR A 145 -30.74 43.65 2.22
CA THR A 145 -31.81 44.16 1.31
C THR A 145 -31.55 43.99 -0.20
N ALA A 146 -32.59 43.44 -0.87
CA ALA A 146 -32.75 43.28 -2.31
C ALA A 146 -32.84 44.63 -3.08
N PRO A 147 -32.91 44.61 -4.43
CA PRO A 147 -34.25 44.59 -5.02
C PRO A 147 -34.39 43.75 -6.31
N ALA A 148 -35.66 43.56 -6.67
CA ALA A 148 -36.19 42.85 -7.81
C ALA A 148 -36.55 43.79 -8.98
N SER A 149 -36.64 43.23 -10.18
CA SER A 149 -37.55 43.56 -11.31
C SER A 149 -37.01 42.85 -12.55
N SER A 150 -37.72 42.31 -13.54
CA SER A 150 -39.14 42.06 -13.87
C SER A 150 -39.10 41.48 -15.30
N GLY A 151 -39.93 40.48 -15.65
CA GLY A 151 -40.09 40.01 -17.04
C GLY A 151 -40.75 41.05 -17.96
N PRO A 152 -41.00 40.75 -19.27
CA PRO A 152 -42.02 39.76 -19.63
C PRO A 152 -41.76 38.93 -20.91
N ALA A 153 -42.75 38.10 -21.26
CA ALA A 153 -42.79 37.06 -22.30
C ALA A 153 -43.36 37.51 -23.66
N ALA A 154 -43.02 36.79 -24.74
CA ALA A 154 -43.91 36.34 -25.85
C ALA A 154 -43.09 35.68 -27.00
N GLY A 155 -43.54 34.55 -27.56
CA GLY A 155 -43.01 33.91 -28.79
C GLY A 155 -43.65 34.48 -30.08
N PRO A 156 -43.69 33.79 -31.25
CA PRO A 156 -43.03 32.53 -31.66
C PRO A 156 -42.32 32.59 -33.05
N ALA A 157 -41.75 31.44 -33.47
CA ALA A 157 -41.52 30.96 -34.84
C ALA A 157 -40.21 31.30 -35.61
N GLU A 158 -39.81 30.26 -36.34
CA GLU A 158 -38.90 30.14 -37.49
C GLU A 158 -37.42 29.76 -37.29
N SER A 159 -37.10 28.74 -38.08
CA SER A 159 -35.91 27.90 -38.19
C SER A 159 -34.75 28.57 -38.90
N ALA A 160 -33.53 28.42 -38.36
CA ALA A 160 -32.32 28.37 -39.18
C ALA A 160 -31.18 27.66 -38.43
N ASP A 161 -30.57 26.75 -39.19
CA ASP A 161 -29.42 25.89 -38.94
C ASP A 161 -28.22 26.58 -38.25
N SER A 162 -27.66 25.98 -37.20
CA SER A 162 -26.37 26.40 -36.58
C SER A 162 -25.80 25.32 -35.64
N SER A 163 -25.82 24.05 -36.04
CA SER A 163 -25.10 22.98 -35.31
C SER A 163 -23.66 22.81 -35.84
N ALA A 164 -22.80 23.81 -35.62
CA ALA A 164 -21.38 23.70 -36.00
C ALA A 164 -20.37 24.46 -35.12
N SER A 165 -20.77 25.22 -34.09
CA SER A 165 -19.80 26.04 -33.31
C SER A 165 -19.47 25.52 -31.91
N THR A 166 -20.15 24.51 -31.38
CA THR A 166 -19.92 24.04 -29.99
C THR A 166 -18.87 22.92 -29.87
N ALA A 167 -18.49 22.26 -30.98
CA ALA A 167 -17.45 21.21 -30.97
C ALA A 167 -16.01 21.78 -31.05
N ALA A 168 -15.84 22.99 -31.58
CA ALA A 168 -14.52 23.58 -31.79
C ALA A 168 -13.90 24.18 -30.50
N ALA A 169 -14.73 24.65 -29.56
CA ALA A 169 -14.25 25.26 -28.32
C ALA A 169 -13.68 24.24 -27.33
N ASP A 170 -14.33 23.06 -27.20
CA ASP A 170 -13.89 21.98 -26.32
C ASP A 170 -12.57 21.34 -26.81
N THR A 171 -12.43 21.21 -28.13
CA THR A 171 -11.21 20.70 -28.76
C THR A 171 -10.02 21.66 -28.56
N GLY A 172 -10.26 22.98 -28.56
CA GLY A 172 -9.22 23.99 -28.34
C GLY A 172 -8.70 24.02 -26.89
N GLN A 173 -9.59 23.83 -25.92
CA GLN A 173 -9.22 23.74 -24.50
C GLN A 173 -8.49 22.43 -24.16
N ALA A 174 -8.93 21.31 -24.73
CA ALA A 174 -8.22 20.03 -24.61
C ALA A 174 -6.82 20.08 -25.26
N ALA A 175 -6.70 20.67 -26.46
CA ALA A 175 -5.41 20.82 -27.14
C ALA A 175 -4.46 21.81 -26.43
N ALA A 176 -4.99 22.88 -25.85
CA ALA A 176 -4.22 23.82 -25.04
C ALA A 176 -3.77 23.20 -23.71
N ALA A 177 -4.61 22.37 -23.08
CA ALA A 177 -4.28 21.60 -21.89
C ALA A 177 -3.18 20.57 -22.19
N ASP A 178 -3.29 19.84 -23.31
CA ASP A 178 -2.29 18.88 -23.80
C ASP A 178 -0.93 19.57 -24.11
N ALA A 179 -0.97 20.72 -24.79
CA ALA A 179 0.23 21.53 -25.04
C ALA A 179 0.86 22.11 -23.76
N ALA A 180 0.07 22.40 -22.73
CA ALA A 180 0.56 22.85 -21.42
C ALA A 180 1.15 21.71 -20.59
N LEU A 181 0.56 20.50 -20.66
CA LEU A 181 1.09 19.27 -20.07
C LEU A 181 2.46 18.93 -20.67
N GLY A 182 2.58 18.93 -22.00
CA GLY A 182 3.84 18.63 -22.69
C GLY A 182 4.98 19.60 -22.39
N ARG A 183 4.66 20.85 -22.03
CA ARG A 183 5.66 21.89 -21.67
C ARG A 183 6.06 21.86 -20.19
N SER A 184 5.16 21.46 -19.30
CA SER A 184 5.37 21.53 -17.84
C SER A 184 5.82 20.20 -17.22
N LEU A 185 5.45 19.06 -17.81
CA LEU A 185 5.72 17.72 -17.26
C LEU A 185 6.71 16.90 -18.09
N GLY A 186 7.27 17.47 -19.16
CA GLY A 186 8.01 16.70 -20.14
C GLY A 186 7.06 15.90 -21.02
N PHE A 187 7.42 15.81 -22.30
CA PHE A 187 6.63 15.23 -23.37
C PHE A 187 6.17 13.80 -23.06
N VAL A 188 4.86 13.59 -22.91
CA VAL A 188 4.26 12.25 -22.90
C VAL A 188 3.03 12.32 -23.79
N HIS A 189 3.14 12.13 -25.11
CA HIS A 189 2.10 11.50 -25.95
C HIS A 189 2.66 11.00 -27.27
N GLY A 190 2.21 9.80 -27.67
CA GLY A 190 2.18 9.34 -29.06
C GLY A 190 3.15 8.21 -29.44
N ASN A 191 2.59 7.03 -29.70
CA ASN A 191 3.17 5.86 -30.37
C ASN A 191 4.36 5.13 -29.70
N ILE A 192 3.99 4.01 -29.06
CA ILE A 192 4.84 3.03 -28.36
C ILE A 192 5.92 2.35 -29.23
N ASN A 193 5.91 2.56 -30.55
CA ASN A 193 6.80 1.90 -31.50
C ASN A 193 7.89 2.80 -32.10
N GLN A 194 7.91 4.12 -31.79
CA GLN A 194 8.79 5.03 -32.55
C GLN A 194 9.61 6.01 -31.71
N THR A 195 9.25 6.24 -30.45
CA THR A 195 10.07 6.99 -29.50
C THR A 195 10.51 6.03 -28.40
N GLY A 196 11.82 5.86 -28.25
CA GLY A 196 12.44 4.99 -27.25
C GLY A 196 12.26 5.46 -25.80
N LEU A 197 11.04 5.85 -25.40
CA LEU A 197 10.66 6.00 -24.00
C LEU A 197 10.78 4.63 -23.35
N ARG A 198 11.84 4.46 -22.57
CA ARG A 198 12.06 3.25 -21.79
C ARG A 198 10.89 3.07 -20.84
N ILE A 199 10.06 2.05 -21.08
CA ILE A 199 9.05 1.59 -20.13
C ILE A 199 9.77 1.35 -18.79
N PRO A 200 9.38 2.03 -17.70
CA PRO A 200 10.00 1.83 -16.40
C PRO A 200 9.90 0.36 -16.00
N ARG A 201 11.07 -0.28 -15.83
CA ARG A 201 11.20 -1.64 -15.32
C ARG A 201 11.19 -1.60 -13.80
N GLU A 202 10.30 -2.37 -13.20
CA GLU A 202 10.18 -2.55 -11.75
C GLU A 202 10.36 -4.02 -11.40
N GLU A 203 11.26 -4.32 -10.48
CA GLU A 203 11.51 -5.69 -10.02
C GLU A 203 10.59 -6.01 -8.83
N MET A 204 9.83 -7.10 -8.98
CA MET A 204 8.81 -7.56 -8.05
C MET A 204 9.30 -8.79 -7.32
N TYR A 205 10.06 -8.58 -6.25
CA TYR A 205 10.47 -9.61 -5.29
C TYR A 205 9.98 -9.24 -3.88
N PHE A 206 9.98 -10.20 -2.98
CA PHE A 206 9.54 -9.95 -1.60
C PHE A 206 10.50 -8.97 -0.90
N GLY A 207 9.96 -7.83 -0.44
CA GLY A 207 10.75 -6.72 0.10
C GLY A 207 11.09 -5.61 -0.91
N SER A 208 10.62 -5.70 -2.17
CA SER A 208 10.74 -4.59 -3.11
C SER A 208 9.73 -3.49 -2.79
N ARG A 209 10.18 -2.22 -2.88
CA ARG A 209 9.35 -1.04 -2.57
C ARG A 209 8.06 -1.01 -3.38
N LYS A 210 8.10 -1.41 -4.66
CA LYS A 210 6.91 -1.45 -5.52
C LYS A 210 5.93 -2.53 -5.10
N LEU A 211 6.42 -3.72 -4.76
CA LEU A 211 5.54 -4.77 -4.27
C LEU A 211 4.86 -4.36 -2.94
N ASP A 212 5.60 -3.70 -2.05
CA ASP A 212 5.03 -3.15 -0.82
C ASP A 212 3.99 -2.05 -1.09
N GLN A 213 4.20 -1.20 -2.10
CA GLN A 213 3.18 -0.25 -2.56
C GLN A 213 1.91 -0.96 -3.04
N LEU A 214 2.04 -2.06 -3.81
CA LEU A 214 0.88 -2.85 -4.23
C LEU A 214 0.17 -3.51 -3.04
N PHE A 215 0.90 -4.02 -2.04
CA PHE A 215 0.30 -4.56 -0.82
C PHE A 215 -0.44 -3.50 -0.02
N GLY A 216 0.16 -2.32 0.15
CA GLY A 216 -0.47 -1.18 0.81
C GLY A 216 -1.74 -0.76 0.08
N ALA A 217 -1.69 -0.65 -1.24
CA ALA A 217 -2.83 -0.31 -2.08
C ALA A 217 -3.97 -1.32 -1.98
N ALA A 218 -3.63 -2.61 -2.10
CA ALA A 218 -4.60 -3.70 -1.96
C ALA A 218 -5.25 -3.72 -0.57
N LYS A 219 -4.45 -3.48 0.48
CA LYS A 219 -4.96 -3.43 1.87
C LYS A 219 -5.87 -2.23 2.10
N SER A 220 -5.52 -1.07 1.55
CA SER A 220 -6.33 0.16 1.64
C SER A 220 -7.68 -0.02 0.94
N LYS A 221 -7.66 -0.43 -0.34
CA LYS A 221 -8.87 -0.65 -1.14
C LYS A 221 -9.72 -1.84 -0.68
N GLY A 222 -9.09 -2.85 -0.08
CA GLY A 222 -9.77 -4.02 0.49
C GLY A 222 -10.13 -3.90 1.97
N SER A 223 -10.00 -2.70 2.56
CA SER A 223 -10.26 -2.50 3.99
C SER A 223 -11.73 -2.59 4.36
N TYR A 224 -12.64 -2.21 3.46
CA TYR A 224 -14.08 -2.35 3.63
C TYR A 224 -14.73 -2.95 2.39
N VAL A 225 -15.70 -3.84 2.60
CA VAL A 225 -16.48 -4.45 1.52
C VAL A 225 -17.98 -4.34 1.76
N PHE A 226 -18.75 -4.32 0.69
CA PHE A 226 -20.21 -4.35 0.73
C PHE A 226 -20.70 -5.43 -0.22
N LEU A 227 -21.22 -6.51 0.34
CA LEU A 227 -21.51 -7.74 -0.39
C LEU A 227 -22.91 -8.28 -0.07
N PHE A 228 -23.47 -9.00 -1.02
CA PHE A 228 -24.75 -9.68 -0.94
C PHE A 228 -24.55 -11.18 -1.18
N GLN A 229 -25.30 -12.01 -0.47
CA GLN A 229 -25.38 -13.44 -0.76
C GLN A 229 -26.04 -13.68 -2.13
N GLU A 230 -25.37 -14.39 -3.03
CA GLU A 230 -25.95 -14.87 -4.28
C GLU A 230 -26.95 -15.99 -3.94
N PRO A 231 -28.24 -15.87 -4.31
CA PRO A 231 -29.21 -16.93 -4.06
C PRO A 231 -28.81 -18.20 -4.82
N GLU A 232 -29.05 -19.37 -4.23
CA GLU A 232 -28.75 -20.63 -4.91
C GLU A 232 -29.60 -20.77 -6.19
N ARG A 233 -28.94 -21.17 -7.28
CA ARG A 233 -29.58 -21.33 -8.59
C ARG A 233 -30.59 -22.47 -8.52
N GLY A 234 -31.87 -22.12 -8.37
CA GLY A 234 -32.99 -23.06 -8.39
C GLY A 234 -33.99 -22.92 -7.23
N ALA A 235 -33.72 -22.10 -6.23
CA ALA A 235 -34.51 -22.08 -4.99
C ALA A 235 -35.72 -21.13 -4.98
N ALA A 236 -35.81 -20.16 -5.91
CA ALA A 236 -36.82 -19.10 -5.83
C ALA A 236 -37.85 -19.17 -6.95
N SER A 237 -39.14 -19.20 -6.58
CA SER A 237 -40.23 -18.81 -7.46
C SER A 237 -40.03 -17.35 -7.89
N PRO A 238 -40.31 -16.96 -9.15
CA PRO A 238 -40.13 -15.59 -9.62
C PRO A 238 -40.96 -14.54 -8.86
N TYR A 239 -41.91 -14.98 -8.01
CA TYR A 239 -42.80 -14.11 -7.24
C TYR A 239 -42.50 -14.08 -5.73
N SER A 240 -41.56 -14.89 -5.22
CA SER A 240 -41.17 -14.84 -3.81
C SER A 240 -40.01 -13.89 -3.60
N SER A 241 -40.16 -12.93 -2.69
CA SER A 241 -39.08 -12.02 -2.29
C SER A 241 -38.44 -12.51 -1.00
N THR A 242 -37.12 -12.69 -1.00
CA THR A 242 -36.38 -13.19 0.16
C THR A 242 -35.85 -12.03 1.01
N PRO A 243 -36.08 -12.02 2.34
CA PRO A 243 -35.55 -10.99 3.24
C PRO A 243 -34.06 -11.21 3.50
N TYR A 244 -33.28 -10.16 3.32
CA TYR A 244 -31.85 -10.15 3.65
C TYR A 244 -31.57 -9.25 4.84
N THR A 245 -30.80 -9.77 5.79
CA THR A 245 -30.36 -9.03 6.98
C THR A 245 -28.95 -8.52 6.78
N ALA A 246 -28.68 -7.28 7.19
CA ALA A 246 -27.35 -6.71 7.15
C ALA A 246 -26.52 -7.16 8.35
N TRP A 247 -25.33 -7.68 8.09
CA TRP A 247 -24.34 -8.09 9.07
C TRP A 247 -23.10 -7.22 8.96
N LEU A 248 -22.62 -6.71 10.08
CA LEU A 248 -21.31 -6.08 10.19
C LEU A 248 -20.26 -7.15 10.47
N GLY A 249 -19.45 -7.49 9.47
CA GLY A 249 -18.30 -8.38 9.62
C GLY A 249 -17.04 -7.57 9.94
N ILE A 250 -16.29 -7.96 10.96
CA ILE A 250 -15.03 -7.32 11.37
C ILE A 250 -14.00 -8.41 11.64
N ASN A 251 -12.84 -8.29 11.01
CA ASN A 251 -11.68 -9.13 11.33
C ASN A 251 -10.70 -8.32 12.16
N MET A 252 -10.45 -8.76 13.38
CA MET A 252 -9.56 -8.14 14.36
C MET A 252 -8.28 -8.97 14.48
N ARG A 253 -7.14 -8.28 14.55
CA ARG A 253 -5.87 -8.86 14.98
C ARG A 253 -5.63 -8.50 16.44
N VAL A 254 -5.43 -9.52 17.27
CA VAL A 254 -4.98 -9.36 18.65
C VAL A 254 -3.51 -9.75 18.71
N GLU A 255 -2.67 -8.86 19.23
CA GLU A 255 -1.25 -9.10 19.40
C GLU A 255 -0.94 -9.14 20.90
N PHE A 256 -0.33 -10.22 21.35
CA PHE A 256 0.26 -10.37 22.67
C PHE A 256 1.77 -10.21 22.52
N ALA A 257 2.31 -9.12 23.06
CA ALA A 257 3.70 -8.74 22.85
C ALA A 257 4.43 -8.51 24.17
N CYS A 258 5.64 -9.05 24.25
CA CYS A 258 6.69 -8.79 25.22
C CYS A 258 8.02 -9.07 24.49
N ASP A 259 8.94 -9.83 25.09
CA ASP A 259 10.13 -10.37 24.43
C ASP A 259 9.79 -11.29 23.25
N ARG A 260 8.61 -11.91 23.28
CA ARG A 260 8.03 -12.71 22.20
C ARG A 260 6.71 -12.09 21.76
N LYS A 261 6.38 -12.31 20.49
CA LYS A 261 5.12 -11.84 19.89
C LYS A 261 4.26 -13.01 19.45
N ARG A 262 3.01 -13.05 19.91
CA ARG A 262 1.95 -13.94 19.42
C ARG A 262 0.86 -13.09 18.79
N GLU A 263 0.45 -13.44 17.58
CA GLU A 263 -0.65 -12.77 16.88
C GLU A 263 -1.79 -13.75 16.67
N GLU A 264 -3.02 -13.30 16.90
CA GLU A 264 -4.25 -14.06 16.65
C GLU A 264 -5.21 -13.22 15.82
N ILE A 265 -5.99 -13.89 14.98
CA ILE A 265 -7.04 -13.24 14.19
C ILE A 265 -8.39 -13.75 14.69
N HIS A 266 -9.28 -12.81 15.01
CA HIS A 266 -10.65 -13.09 15.38
C HIS A 266 -11.60 -12.45 14.37
N SER A 267 -12.55 -13.24 13.88
CA SER A 267 -13.59 -12.78 12.98
C SER A 267 -14.92 -12.71 13.73
N TYR A 268 -15.53 -11.54 13.76
CA TYR A 268 -16.83 -11.30 14.38
C TYR A 268 -17.84 -10.86 13.33
N GLY A 269 -19.07 -11.33 13.47
CA GLY A 269 -20.23 -10.89 12.70
C GLY A 269 -21.32 -10.40 13.64
N ILE A 270 -21.79 -9.18 13.46
CA ILE A 270 -22.88 -8.61 14.25
C ILE A 270 -24.08 -8.37 13.34
N SER A 271 -25.21 -8.99 13.65
CA SER A 271 -26.49 -8.72 12.98
C SER A 271 -26.93 -7.28 13.30
N LEU A 272 -27.08 -6.44 12.28
CA LEU A 272 -27.55 -5.06 12.46
C LEU A 272 -29.06 -4.98 12.70
N ALA A 273 -29.78 -6.09 12.52
CA ALA A 273 -31.19 -6.18 12.86
C ALA A 273 -31.37 -6.58 14.34
N THR A 274 -30.72 -7.65 14.79
CA THR A 274 -30.96 -8.25 16.12
C THR A 274 -29.89 -7.88 17.16
N GLY A 275 -28.68 -7.55 16.73
CA GLY A 275 -27.52 -7.35 17.61
C GLY A 275 -26.85 -8.66 18.02
N HIS A 276 -27.26 -9.79 17.44
CA HIS A 276 -26.61 -11.06 17.69
C HIS A 276 -25.15 -11.01 17.20
N CYS A 277 -24.23 -11.45 18.06
CA CYS A 277 -22.80 -11.49 17.78
C CYS A 277 -22.36 -12.94 17.59
N THR A 278 -21.78 -13.24 16.43
CA THR A 278 -21.29 -14.56 16.07
C THR A 278 -19.78 -14.53 15.87
N GLU A 279 -19.08 -15.47 16.48
CA GLU A 279 -17.65 -15.69 16.25
C GLU A 279 -17.40 -16.49 14.96
N GLN A 280 -16.15 -16.49 14.46
CA GLN A 280 -15.77 -17.22 13.25
C GLN A 280 -16.61 -16.83 12.01
N PHE A 281 -17.04 -15.57 11.95
CA PHE A 281 -17.93 -15.10 10.90
C PHE A 281 -17.32 -15.25 9.50
N HIS A 282 -16.01 -15.09 9.37
CA HIS A 282 -15.30 -15.32 8.11
C HIS A 282 -15.46 -16.76 7.60
N ASP A 283 -15.44 -17.77 8.47
CA ASP A 283 -15.62 -19.18 8.07
C ASP A 283 -17.05 -19.44 7.57
N ARG A 284 -18.04 -18.75 8.14
CA ARG A 284 -19.42 -18.72 7.62
C ARG A 284 -19.44 -18.10 6.21
N LEU A 285 -18.79 -16.95 6.02
CA LEU A 285 -18.75 -16.26 4.73
C LEU A 285 -18.06 -17.06 3.64
N GLN A 286 -17.00 -17.82 3.95
CA GLN A 286 -16.28 -18.65 2.97
C GLN A 286 -17.16 -19.74 2.32
N ARG A 287 -18.21 -20.18 3.02
CA ARG A 287 -19.16 -21.18 2.52
C ARG A 287 -20.23 -20.59 1.61
N LEU A 288 -20.37 -19.27 1.59
CA LEU A 288 -21.39 -18.57 0.84
C LEU A 288 -20.80 -17.96 -0.43
N ARG A 289 -21.62 -17.92 -1.48
CA ARG A 289 -21.30 -17.16 -2.68
C ARG A 289 -21.74 -15.71 -2.47
N LEU A 290 -20.79 -14.78 -2.57
CA LEU A 290 -21.02 -13.36 -2.33
C LEU A 290 -20.78 -12.56 -3.61
N THR A 291 -21.62 -11.56 -3.84
CA THR A 291 -21.54 -10.65 -5.00
C THR A 291 -21.64 -9.19 -4.54
N PRO A 292 -20.91 -8.25 -5.17
CA PRO A 292 -21.03 -6.83 -4.88
C PRO A 292 -22.29 -6.20 -5.50
N ARG A 293 -22.99 -6.92 -6.39
CA ARG A 293 -24.22 -6.44 -7.04
C ARG A 293 -25.43 -6.99 -6.30
N LEU A 294 -26.44 -6.14 -6.09
CA LEU A 294 -27.73 -6.56 -5.52
C LEU A 294 -28.37 -7.63 -6.43
N PRO A 295 -28.58 -8.86 -5.95
CA PRO A 295 -29.24 -9.89 -6.75
C PRO A 295 -30.75 -9.62 -6.90
N ALA A 296 -31.38 -10.26 -7.88
CA ALA A 296 -32.81 -10.09 -8.15
C ALA A 296 -33.69 -10.72 -7.06
N ASN A 297 -34.92 -10.22 -6.89
CA ASN A 297 -35.95 -10.74 -5.99
C ASN A 297 -35.57 -10.75 -4.49
N ILE A 298 -34.79 -9.77 -4.05
CA ILE A 298 -34.35 -9.61 -2.65
C ILE A 298 -34.83 -8.27 -2.10
N HIS A 299 -35.25 -8.28 -0.83
CA HIS A 299 -35.52 -7.06 -0.07
C HIS A 299 -34.64 -6.99 1.17
N LEU A 300 -34.07 -5.82 1.42
CA LEU A 300 -33.23 -5.58 2.59
C LEU A 300 -34.12 -5.30 3.80
N ALA A 301 -33.90 -6.04 4.89
CA ALA A 301 -34.49 -5.76 6.19
C ALA A 301 -33.97 -4.42 6.72
N LYS A 302 -34.79 -3.74 7.53
CA LYS A 302 -34.39 -2.47 8.16
C LYS A 302 -33.34 -2.73 9.23
N ASN A 303 -32.27 -1.93 9.22
CA ASN A 303 -31.27 -1.97 10.28
C ASN A 303 -31.88 -1.44 11.58
N GLY A 304 -31.85 -2.25 12.63
CA GLY A 304 -32.32 -1.87 13.97
C GLY A 304 -31.22 -1.20 14.82
N LEU A 305 -29.96 -1.36 14.43
CA LEU A 305 -28.79 -0.91 15.19
C LEU A 305 -27.88 0.01 14.38
N SER A 306 -27.28 0.97 15.07
CA SER A 306 -26.21 1.80 14.52
C SER A 306 -24.87 1.06 14.54
N PHE A 307 -23.95 1.44 13.64
CA PHE A 307 -22.62 0.84 13.57
C PHE A 307 -21.82 1.01 14.87
N ASN A 308 -21.91 2.16 15.54
CA ASN A 308 -21.25 2.39 16.82
C ASN A 308 -21.73 1.42 17.90
N LYS A 309 -23.03 1.12 17.94
CA LYS A 309 -23.59 0.17 18.91
C LYS A 309 -23.14 -1.27 18.60
N ALA A 310 -23.09 -1.64 17.32
CA ALA A 310 -22.55 -2.93 16.89
C ALA A 310 -21.06 -3.07 17.24
N LEU A 311 -20.28 -2.00 17.09
CA LEU A 311 -18.86 -1.96 17.49
C LEU A 311 -18.71 -2.19 19.00
N SER A 312 -19.50 -1.50 19.83
CA SER A 312 -19.46 -1.71 21.28
C SER A 312 -19.82 -3.15 21.70
N ILE A 313 -20.77 -3.79 21.00
CA ILE A 313 -21.10 -5.22 21.23
C ILE A 313 -19.90 -6.12 20.92
N MET A 314 -19.18 -5.82 19.84
CA MET A 314 -17.98 -6.56 19.44
C MET A 314 -16.82 -6.33 20.41
N GLU A 315 -16.59 -5.09 20.85
CA GLU A 315 -15.59 -4.75 21.88
C GLU A 315 -15.86 -5.52 23.17
N GLN A 316 -17.11 -5.56 23.63
CA GLN A 316 -17.50 -6.34 24.82
C GLN A 316 -17.34 -7.85 24.62
N ALA A 317 -17.59 -8.37 23.41
CA ALA A 317 -17.36 -9.78 23.10
C ALA A 317 -15.86 -10.10 23.12
N LEU A 318 -15.03 -9.26 22.51
CA LEU A 318 -13.58 -9.39 22.51
C LEU A 318 -13.00 -9.27 23.93
N GLU A 319 -13.43 -8.29 24.71
CA GLU A 319 -12.97 -8.09 26.09
C GLU A 319 -13.31 -9.29 26.97
N ARG A 320 -14.54 -9.84 26.86
CA ARG A 320 -14.92 -11.07 27.58
C ARG A 320 -14.02 -12.25 27.22
N LYS A 321 -13.68 -12.38 25.92
CA LYS A 321 -12.77 -13.42 25.45
C LYS A 321 -11.36 -13.23 26.00
N LEU A 322 -10.81 -12.02 25.93
CA LEU A 322 -9.48 -11.72 26.47
C LEU A 322 -9.41 -11.95 27.98
N LYS A 323 -10.43 -11.58 28.76
CA LYS A 323 -10.49 -11.86 30.21
C LYS A 323 -10.43 -13.35 30.55
N SER A 324 -10.83 -14.23 29.64
CA SER A 324 -10.77 -15.68 29.85
C SER A 324 -9.41 -16.29 29.53
N TYR A 325 -8.47 -15.52 28.96
CA TYR A 325 -7.15 -16.01 28.59
C TYR A 325 -6.24 -16.10 29.81
N ASP A 326 -5.23 -16.95 29.68
CA ASP A 326 -4.15 -17.04 30.65
C ASP A 326 -3.09 -15.94 30.40
N TYR A 327 -2.71 -15.27 31.48
CA TYR A 327 -1.76 -14.16 31.51
C TYR A 327 -0.51 -14.48 32.35
N GLU A 328 -0.22 -15.74 32.65
CA GLU A 328 1.04 -16.15 33.30
C GLU A 328 2.27 -15.62 32.55
N TRP A 329 2.22 -15.58 31.21
CA TRP A 329 3.29 -15.02 30.38
C TRP A 329 3.56 -13.54 30.70
N ALA A 330 2.54 -12.77 31.05
CA ALA A 330 2.67 -11.35 31.37
C ALA A 330 3.34 -11.17 32.74
N GLY A 331 2.95 -11.98 33.73
CA GLY A 331 3.61 -11.98 35.04
C GLY A 331 5.10 -12.34 34.93
N ALA A 332 5.43 -13.41 34.20
CA ALA A 332 6.82 -13.80 33.97
C ALA A 332 7.61 -12.76 33.14
N ALA A 333 6.95 -11.99 32.27
CA ALA A 333 7.59 -10.89 31.55
C ALA A 333 7.88 -9.69 32.47
N THR A 334 6.97 -9.37 33.40
CA THR A 334 7.17 -8.34 34.43
C THR A 334 8.33 -8.68 35.36
N GLU A 335 8.43 -9.93 35.82
CA GLU A 335 9.57 -10.37 36.66
C GLU A 335 10.91 -10.19 35.93
N ARG A 336 10.99 -10.62 34.66
CA ARG A 336 12.21 -10.41 33.84
C ARG A 336 12.51 -8.93 33.60
N LEU A 337 11.47 -8.12 33.38
CA LEU A 337 11.62 -6.67 33.24
C LEU A 337 12.25 -6.06 34.50
N GLU A 338 11.79 -6.46 35.69
CA GLU A 338 12.34 -6.01 36.97
C GLU A 338 13.81 -6.43 37.13
N GLU A 339 14.15 -7.67 36.82
CA GLU A 339 15.53 -8.17 36.86
C GLU A 339 16.47 -7.39 35.92
N GLU A 340 16.02 -7.10 34.69
CA GLU A 340 16.81 -6.33 33.72
C GLU A 340 16.95 -4.85 34.12
N LEU A 341 15.88 -4.24 34.66
CA LEU A 341 15.94 -2.88 35.17
C LEU A 341 16.89 -2.77 36.37
N GLU A 342 16.85 -3.74 37.30
CA GLU A 342 17.74 -3.77 38.45
C GLU A 342 19.20 -3.97 38.03
N ARG A 343 19.47 -4.86 37.06
CA ARG A 343 20.82 -5.06 36.51
C ARG A 343 21.41 -3.76 35.97
N ILE A 344 20.60 -2.98 35.26
CA ILE A 344 21.05 -1.72 34.65
C ILE A 344 21.19 -0.63 35.69
N ARG A 345 20.27 -0.58 36.65
CA ARG A 345 20.37 0.31 37.80
C ARG A 345 21.73 0.13 38.51
N LEU A 346 22.11 -1.11 38.83
CA LEU A 346 23.39 -1.42 39.48
C LEU A 346 24.62 -0.98 38.66
N TYR A 347 24.51 -0.89 37.33
CA TYR A 347 25.59 -0.40 36.47
C TYR A 347 25.63 1.13 36.38
N TYR A 348 24.48 1.77 36.11
CA TYR A 348 24.41 3.22 35.87
C TYR A 348 24.40 4.07 37.14
N GLU A 349 23.87 3.58 38.26
CA GLU A 349 23.77 4.35 39.50
C GLU A 349 25.16 4.72 40.06
N PRO A 350 26.16 3.81 40.14
CA PRO A 350 27.53 4.18 40.51
C PRO A 350 28.20 5.13 39.51
N LEU A 351 27.91 5.00 38.21
CA LEU A 351 28.44 5.89 37.16
C LEU A 351 27.92 7.32 37.31
N ILE A 352 26.66 7.49 37.73
CA ILE A 352 26.03 8.79 37.97
C ILE A 352 26.54 9.42 39.29
N GLU A 353 26.80 8.61 40.31
CA GLU A 353 27.33 9.06 41.60
C GLU A 353 28.81 9.47 41.53
N HIS A 354 29.63 8.72 40.77
CA HIS A 354 31.06 8.96 40.62
C HIS A 354 31.43 9.89 39.44
N ALA A 355 30.44 10.45 38.72
CA ALA A 355 30.69 11.41 37.65
C ALA A 355 31.26 12.72 38.23
N ALA A 356 32.44 13.13 37.73
CA ALA A 356 33.15 14.33 38.18
C ALA A 356 32.53 15.64 37.65
N ASP A 357 31.94 15.60 36.46
CA ASP A 357 31.38 16.76 35.76
C ASP A 357 29.86 16.66 35.63
N ASP A 358 29.16 17.78 35.81
CA ASP A 358 27.69 17.85 35.68
C ASP A 358 27.20 17.54 34.25
N GLU A 359 27.98 17.91 33.23
CA GLU A 359 27.68 17.55 31.83
C GLU A 359 27.78 16.04 31.59
N LEU A 360 28.81 15.39 32.13
CA LEU A 360 28.96 13.93 32.02
C LEU A 360 27.82 13.21 32.75
N LYS A 361 27.44 13.71 33.93
CA LYS A 361 26.32 13.19 34.71
C LYS A 361 25.00 13.27 33.97
N GLN A 362 24.74 14.36 33.24
CA GLN A 362 23.56 14.50 32.40
C GLN A 362 23.58 13.50 31.23
N ASN A 363 24.69 13.39 30.50
CA ASN A 363 24.82 12.43 29.40
C ASN A 363 24.60 10.98 29.85
N VAL A 364 25.16 10.57 30.99
CA VAL A 364 24.98 9.21 31.54
C VAL A 364 23.53 8.98 31.98
N ARG A 365 22.85 10.00 32.53
CA ARG A 365 21.43 9.91 32.86
C ARG A 365 20.55 9.75 31.63
N GLU A 366 20.81 10.51 30.57
CA GLU A 366 20.07 10.37 29.30
C GLU A 366 20.25 8.98 28.71
N GLN A 367 21.47 8.45 28.73
CA GLN A 367 21.73 7.06 28.29
C GLN A 367 20.99 6.04 29.17
N TYR A 368 20.97 6.25 30.49
CA TYR A 368 20.24 5.39 31.42
C TYR A 368 18.74 5.41 31.14
N GLU A 369 18.14 6.59 30.98
CA GLU A 369 16.72 6.75 30.65
C GLU A 369 16.37 6.13 29.29
N GLN A 370 17.21 6.38 28.27
CA GLN A 370 17.03 5.77 26.96
C GLN A 370 17.06 4.24 27.05
N ARG A 371 18.02 3.68 27.79
CA ARG A 371 18.13 2.23 27.97
C ARG A 371 16.96 1.65 28.76
N GLN A 372 16.50 2.34 29.81
CA GLN A 372 15.28 1.96 30.53
C GLN A 372 14.06 1.96 29.61
N SER A 373 13.91 2.96 28.74
CA SER A 373 12.80 3.04 27.80
C SER A 373 12.83 1.90 26.78
N GLU A 374 14.01 1.52 26.29
CA GLU A 374 14.21 0.41 25.36
C GLU A 374 13.81 -0.93 26.01
N ILE A 375 14.18 -1.14 27.27
CA ILE A 375 13.89 -2.38 27.99
C ILE A 375 12.44 -2.49 28.40
N ARG A 376 11.83 -1.38 28.83
CA ARG A 376 10.37 -1.33 29.00
C ARG A 376 9.69 -1.66 27.68
N TRP A 377 10.08 -1.04 26.57
CA TRP A 377 9.49 -1.34 25.26
C TRP A 377 9.64 -2.81 24.85
N GLN A 378 10.73 -3.47 25.24
CA GLN A 378 10.99 -4.88 24.92
C GLN A 378 10.24 -5.86 25.82
N TYR A 379 10.18 -5.64 27.13
CA TYR A 379 9.67 -6.63 28.09
C TYR A 379 8.30 -6.28 28.68
N GLU A 380 7.83 -5.03 28.56
CA GLU A 380 6.52 -4.63 29.08
C GLU A 380 5.41 -5.41 28.36
N PRO A 381 4.66 -6.24 29.08
CA PRO A 381 3.63 -7.07 28.48
C PRO A 381 2.49 -6.20 27.98
N ARG A 382 2.20 -6.28 26.69
CA ARG A 382 1.17 -5.49 26.03
C ARG A 382 0.25 -6.36 25.19
N VAL A 383 -1.05 -6.12 25.32
CA VAL A 383 -2.07 -6.67 24.42
C VAL A 383 -2.62 -5.54 23.57
N THR A 384 -2.49 -5.64 22.25
CA THR A 384 -3.07 -4.66 21.31
C THR A 384 -4.10 -5.34 20.43
N ALA A 385 -5.24 -4.70 20.23
CA ALA A 385 -6.26 -5.14 19.29
C ALA A 385 -6.40 -4.10 18.16
N SER A 386 -6.39 -4.56 16.91
CA SER A 386 -6.52 -3.69 15.74
C SER A 386 -7.44 -4.31 14.69
N ALA A 387 -8.25 -3.49 14.02
CA ALA A 387 -9.08 -3.95 12.91
C ALA A 387 -8.22 -4.14 11.65
N ILE A 388 -8.34 -5.31 11.01
CA ILE A 388 -7.65 -5.62 9.76
C ILE A 388 -8.51 -5.12 8.58
N ASN A 389 -9.77 -5.53 8.56
CA ASN A 389 -10.77 -5.14 7.58
C ASN A 389 -12.17 -5.31 8.18
N CYS A 390 -13.15 -4.66 7.54
CA CYS A 390 -14.56 -4.78 7.89
C CYS A 390 -15.42 -4.90 6.63
N GLY A 391 -16.70 -5.15 6.80
CA GLY A 391 -17.63 -5.13 5.68
C GLY A 391 -19.06 -5.29 6.11
N ILE A 392 -19.96 -4.89 5.22
CA ILE A 392 -21.39 -5.13 5.37
C ILE A 392 -21.78 -6.28 4.44
N PHE A 393 -22.36 -7.31 5.03
CA PHE A 393 -22.77 -8.53 4.33
C PHE A 393 -24.27 -8.68 4.48
N HIS A 394 -24.99 -8.65 3.37
CA HIS A 394 -26.42 -8.92 3.34
C HIS A 394 -26.62 -10.41 3.11
N LEU A 395 -27.07 -11.09 4.15
CA LEU A 395 -27.24 -12.54 4.17
C LEU A 395 -28.72 -12.88 4.21
N GLU A 396 -29.08 -14.01 3.61
CA GLU A 396 -30.44 -14.54 3.63
C GLU A 396 -30.85 -14.93 5.07
N GLY A 397 -32.07 -14.53 5.45
CA GLY A 397 -32.66 -14.86 6.74
C GLY A 397 -32.53 -13.75 7.79
N ILE A 398 -33.32 -13.90 8.87
CA ILE A 398 -33.32 -13.02 10.04
C ILE A 398 -32.73 -13.84 11.18
N GLU A 399 -31.42 -13.70 11.39
CA GLU A 399 -30.72 -14.21 12.58
C GLU A 399 -30.24 -13.03 13.44
#